data_AF-A0AAW7W6Q0-F1
#
_entry.id   AF-A0AAW7W6Q0-F1
#
_cell.length_a   1.000
_cell.length_b   1.000
_cell.length_c   1.000
_cell.angle_alpha   90.00
_cell.angle_beta   90.00
_cell.angle_gamma   90.00
#
_symmetry.space_group_name_H-M   'P 1'
#
loop_
_entity.id
_entity.type
_entity.pdbx_description
1 polymer ?
#
loop_
_entity_poly.entity_id
_entity_poly.type
_entity_poly.pdbx_seq_one_letter_code
_entity_poly.pdbx_strand_id
1 'polypeptide(L)'
;MERKDVKWEEIREKERELFALEDQYYQEKKKLDNKALDLDERNANLEKLISEEVDKMSHILRKFETSVDDVGDYFTEIENLRHFSNQVYRDRRIKLEDEREKYDNEFRKKRNDLDEEFHRLRRDYASTNE
;
A
#
# COMPACT_ATOMS: atom_id res chain seq x y z
N MET A 1 18.68 -44.71 -12.82
CA MET A 1 17.42 -44.08 -13.26
C MET A 1 16.96 -43.07 -12.22
N GLU A 2 16.96 -43.42 -10.93
CA GLU A 2 16.54 -42.57 -9.79
C GLU A 2 17.19 -41.17 -9.69
N ARG A 3 18.49 -41.01 -9.97
CA ARG A 3 19.19 -39.72 -9.80
C ARG A 3 18.73 -38.63 -10.79
N LYS A 4 18.17 -39.02 -11.95
CA LYS A 4 17.60 -38.08 -12.93
C LYS A 4 16.20 -37.62 -12.51
N ASP A 5 15.42 -38.52 -11.92
CA ASP A 5 14.09 -38.23 -11.40
C ASP A 5 14.16 -37.24 -10.22
N VAL A 6 15.11 -37.43 -9.31
CA VAL A 6 15.36 -36.52 -8.17
C VAL A 6 15.72 -35.09 -8.64
N LYS A 7 16.63 -34.95 -9.62
CA LYS A 7 17.00 -33.63 -10.17
C LYS A 7 15.84 -32.92 -10.89
N TRP A 8 14.97 -33.68 -11.55
CA TRP A 8 13.79 -33.13 -12.20
C TRP A 8 12.73 -32.68 -11.19
N GLU A 9 12.61 -33.40 -10.08
CA GLU A 9 11.74 -33.04 -8.96
C GLU A 9 12.18 -31.73 -8.29
N GLU A 10 13.49 -31.55 -8.06
CA GLU A 10 14.09 -30.31 -7.55
C GLU A 10 13.78 -29.09 -8.44
N ILE A 11 13.86 -29.25 -9.77
CA ILE A 11 13.51 -28.18 -10.72
C ILE A 11 12.02 -27.80 -10.61
N ARG A 12 11.13 -28.80 -10.54
CA ARG A 12 9.68 -28.56 -10.41
C ARG A 12 9.32 -27.93 -9.07
N GLU A 13 10.02 -28.28 -8.00
CA GLU A 13 9.83 -27.66 -6.70
C GLU A 13 10.20 -26.18 -6.73
N LYS A 14 11.35 -25.83 -7.34
CA LYS A 14 11.78 -24.43 -7.50
C LYS A 14 10.85 -23.59 -8.37
N GLU A 15 10.30 -24.19 -9.42
CA GLU A 15 9.27 -23.55 -10.24
C GLU A 15 8.00 -23.24 -9.41
N ARG A 16 7.56 -24.17 -8.55
CA ARG A 16 6.43 -23.91 -7.63
C ARG A 16 6.75 -22.84 -6.59
N GLU A 17 7.98 -22.82 -6.06
CA GLU A 17 8.43 -21.77 -5.14
C GLU A 17 8.35 -20.38 -5.78
N LEU A 18 8.79 -20.24 -7.04
CA LEU A 18 8.67 -18.99 -7.80
C LEU A 18 7.21 -18.56 -7.94
N PHE A 19 6.33 -19.46 -8.37
CA PHE A 19 4.89 -19.15 -8.49
C PHE A 19 4.25 -18.76 -7.15
N ALA A 20 4.58 -19.46 -6.07
CA ALA A 20 4.07 -19.16 -4.74
C ALA A 20 4.57 -17.78 -4.25
N LEU A 21 5.83 -17.43 -4.53
CA LEU A 21 6.39 -16.12 -4.20
C LEU A 21 5.66 -15.00 -4.96
N GLU A 22 5.40 -15.19 -6.25
CA GLU A 22 4.67 -14.21 -7.07
C GLU A 22 3.23 -14.04 -6.59
N ASP A 23 2.51 -15.12 -6.32
CA ASP A 23 1.13 -15.07 -5.81
C ASP A 23 1.06 -14.33 -4.46
N GLN A 24 1.95 -14.66 -3.52
CA GLN A 24 2.05 -13.95 -2.25
C GLN A 24 2.33 -12.45 -2.46
N TYR A 25 3.24 -12.12 -3.36
CA TYR A 25 3.56 -10.74 -3.68
C TYR A 25 2.34 -9.96 -4.20
N TYR A 26 1.58 -10.52 -5.13
CA TYR A 26 0.38 -9.87 -5.65
C TYR A 26 -0.72 -9.73 -4.59
N GLN A 27 -0.86 -10.70 -3.70
CA GLN A 27 -1.82 -10.61 -2.59
C GLN A 27 -1.47 -9.48 -1.62
N GLU A 28 -0.21 -9.37 -1.21
CA GLU A 28 0.24 -8.29 -0.31
C GLU A 28 0.19 -6.93 -1.00
N LYS A 29 0.59 -6.85 -2.26
CA LYS A 29 0.46 -5.62 -3.06
C LYS A 29 -0.99 -5.11 -3.08
N LYS A 30 -1.94 -6.01 -3.30
CA LYS A 30 -3.38 -5.70 -3.28
C LYS A 30 -3.85 -5.23 -1.90
N LYS A 31 -3.32 -5.79 -0.80
CA LYS A 31 -3.64 -5.30 0.55
C LYS A 31 -3.13 -3.87 0.75
N LEU A 32 -1.92 -3.55 0.29
CA LEU A 32 -1.37 -2.19 0.35
C LEU A 32 -2.15 -1.21 -0.53
N ASP A 33 -2.57 -1.62 -1.73
CA ASP A 33 -3.48 -0.84 -2.59
C ASP A 33 -4.79 -0.51 -1.85
N ASN A 34 -5.42 -1.52 -1.24
CA ASN A 34 -6.67 -1.32 -0.51
C ASN A 34 -6.50 -0.37 0.69
N LYS A 35 -5.37 -0.47 1.42
CA LYS A 35 -5.06 0.47 2.52
C LYS A 35 -4.93 1.90 2.01
N ALA A 36 -4.29 2.10 0.87
CA ALA A 36 -4.12 3.42 0.27
C ALA A 36 -5.47 4.01 -0.16
N LEU A 37 -6.34 3.19 -0.77
CA LEU A 37 -7.70 3.59 -1.14
C LEU A 37 -8.55 3.96 0.08
N ASP A 38 -8.57 3.13 1.14
CA ASP A 38 -9.28 3.44 2.40
C ASP A 38 -8.81 4.77 2.99
N LEU A 39 -7.50 5.01 2.98
CA LEU A 39 -6.92 6.25 3.51
C LEU A 39 -7.36 7.47 2.69
N ASP A 40 -7.38 7.36 1.36
CA ASP A 40 -7.82 8.43 0.46
C ASP A 40 -9.31 8.73 0.63
N GLU A 41 -10.15 7.69 0.72
CA GLU A 41 -11.60 7.82 0.95
C GLU A 41 -11.90 8.48 2.30
N ARG A 42 -11.20 8.07 3.38
CA ARG A 42 -11.38 8.65 4.71
C ARG A 42 -10.98 10.11 4.74
N ASN A 43 -9.90 10.48 4.05
CA ASN A 43 -9.48 11.89 3.96
C ASN A 43 -10.51 12.72 3.19
N ALA A 44 -11.01 12.22 2.06
CA ALA A 44 -12.04 12.89 1.28
C ALA A 44 -13.36 13.06 2.08
N ASN A 45 -13.77 12.02 2.81
CA ASN A 45 -14.96 12.07 3.67
C ASN A 45 -14.80 13.10 4.80
N LEU A 46 -13.63 13.19 5.43
CA LEU A 46 -13.37 14.18 6.46
C LEU A 46 -13.41 15.60 5.90
N GLU A 47 -12.78 15.84 4.75
CA GLU A 47 -12.78 17.16 4.10
C GLU A 47 -14.20 17.62 3.73
N LYS A 48 -15.04 16.67 3.28
CA LYS A 48 -16.45 16.92 3.03
C LYS A 48 -17.20 17.31 4.32
N LEU A 49 -17.00 16.57 5.41
CA LEU A 49 -17.65 16.86 6.70
C LEU A 49 -17.23 18.22 7.25
N ILE A 50 -15.95 18.56 7.16
CA ILE A 50 -15.41 19.87 7.55
C ILE A 50 -16.09 20.98 6.75
N SER A 51 -16.19 20.82 5.43
CA SER A 51 -16.85 21.81 4.55
C SER A 51 -18.32 21.98 4.88
N GLU A 52 -19.05 20.88 5.10
CA GLU A 52 -20.46 20.91 5.51
C GLU A 52 -20.66 21.62 6.86
N GLU A 53 -19.72 21.47 7.79
CA GLU A 53 -19.78 22.08 9.12
C GLU A 53 -19.53 23.59 9.04
N VAL A 54 -18.56 24.02 8.23
CA VAL A 54 -18.32 25.44 7.90
C VAL A 54 -19.55 26.09 7.27
N ASP A 55 -20.19 25.41 6.31
CA ASP A 55 -21.39 25.89 5.63
C ASP A 55 -22.57 26.05 6.60
N LYS A 56 -22.76 25.07 7.50
CA LYS A 56 -23.82 25.12 8.53
C LYS A 56 -23.61 26.30 9.47
N MET A 57 -22.39 26.49 10.00
CA MET A 57 -22.11 27.61 10.89
C MET A 57 -22.33 28.95 10.18
N SER A 58 -21.86 29.09 8.94
CA SER A 58 -22.07 30.28 8.13
C SER A 58 -23.57 30.58 7.93
N HIS A 59 -24.39 29.54 7.73
CA HIS A 59 -25.84 29.70 7.62
C HIS A 59 -26.48 30.15 8.94
N ILE A 60 -26.01 29.63 10.08
CA ILE A 60 -26.46 30.02 11.42
C ILE A 60 -26.14 31.49 11.68
N LEU A 61 -24.90 31.93 11.45
CA LEU A 61 -24.50 33.32 11.66
C LEU A 61 -25.34 34.29 10.83
N ARG A 62 -25.59 33.94 9.56
CA ARG A 62 -26.45 34.74 8.68
C ARG A 62 -27.89 34.81 9.20
N LYS A 63 -28.43 33.70 9.72
CA LYS A 63 -29.81 33.64 10.25
C LYS A 63 -29.99 34.50 11.50
N PHE A 64 -28.95 34.62 12.32
CA PHE A 64 -28.98 35.39 13.57
C PHE A 64 -28.32 36.77 13.44
N GLU A 65 -27.96 37.20 12.23
CA GLU A 65 -27.29 38.48 11.96
C GLU A 65 -26.04 38.72 12.84
N THR A 66 -25.33 37.64 13.15
CA THR A 66 -24.15 37.62 14.05
C THR A 66 -22.86 37.64 13.23
N SER A 67 -21.80 38.27 13.74
CA SER A 67 -20.52 38.34 13.02
C SER A 67 -19.76 37.01 13.11
N VAL A 68 -18.94 36.73 12.10
CA VAL A 68 -17.93 35.66 12.16
C VAL A 68 -16.95 35.90 13.31
N ASP A 69 -16.70 37.17 13.66
CA ASP A 69 -15.81 37.55 14.76
C ASP A 69 -16.30 37.01 16.11
N ASP A 70 -17.62 36.88 16.30
CA ASP A 70 -18.22 36.36 17.52
C ASP A 70 -17.97 34.85 17.71
N VAL A 71 -17.58 34.15 16.64
CA VAL A 71 -17.27 32.72 16.63
C VAL A 71 -15.89 32.43 16.00
N GLY A 72 -14.96 33.39 16.08
CA GLY A 72 -13.62 33.25 15.48
C GLY A 72 -12.87 32.00 15.96
N ASP A 73 -13.02 31.64 17.24
CA ASP A 73 -12.41 30.45 17.82
C ASP A 73 -12.92 29.16 17.14
N TYR A 74 -14.21 29.08 16.82
CA TYR A 74 -14.79 27.92 16.14
C TYR A 74 -14.16 27.69 14.76
N PHE A 75 -14.05 28.75 13.93
CA PHE A 75 -13.44 28.61 12.61
C PHE A 75 -11.95 28.31 12.70
N THR A 76 -11.27 28.87 13.71
CA THR A 76 -9.86 28.57 13.99
C THR A 76 -9.66 27.10 14.34
N GLU A 77 -10.53 26.53 15.18
CA GLU A 77 -10.49 25.10 15.54
C GLU A 77 -10.77 24.19 14.34
N ILE A 78 -11.75 24.54 13.50
CA ILE A 78 -12.07 23.78 12.28
C ILE A 78 -10.89 23.79 11.29
N GLU A 79 -10.25 24.93 11.09
CA GLU A 79 -9.10 25.02 10.19
C GLU A 79 -7.87 24.28 10.77
N ASN A 80 -7.66 24.35 12.08
CA ASN A 80 -6.64 23.53 12.75
C ASN A 80 -6.91 22.04 12.55
N LEU A 81 -8.15 21.58 12.70
CA LEU A 81 -8.54 20.19 12.46
C LEU A 81 -8.24 19.77 11.01
N ARG A 82 -8.59 20.60 10.03
CA ARG A 82 -8.25 20.37 8.62
C ARG A 82 -6.74 20.25 8.42
N HIS A 83 -5.97 21.18 8.99
CA HIS A 83 -4.53 21.18 8.86
C HIS A 83 -3.88 19.94 9.47
N PHE A 84 -4.20 19.61 10.73
CA PHE A 84 -3.64 18.44 11.41
C PHE A 84 -4.06 17.12 10.77
N SER A 85 -5.31 17.00 10.34
CA SER A 85 -5.78 15.78 9.65
C SER A 85 -5.06 15.57 8.32
N ASN A 86 -4.83 16.64 7.54
CA ASN A 86 -4.06 16.56 6.30
C ASN A 86 -2.59 16.20 6.55
N GLN A 87 -1.97 16.72 7.62
CA GLN A 87 -0.62 16.30 8.01
C GLN A 87 -0.57 14.80 8.32
N VAL A 88 -1.49 14.30 9.14
CA VAL A 88 -1.58 12.87 9.48
C VAL A 88 -1.84 12.01 8.24
N TYR A 89 -2.69 12.49 7.31
CA TYR A 89 -2.92 11.82 6.03
C TYR A 89 -1.64 11.68 5.21
N ARG A 90 -0.88 12.78 5.04
CA ARG A 90 0.39 12.79 4.31
C ARG A 90 1.42 11.86 4.95
N ASP A 91 1.58 11.91 6.26
CA ASP A 91 2.51 11.04 6.98
C ASP A 91 2.17 9.56 6.80
N ARG A 92 0.86 9.22 6.80
CA ARG A 92 0.40 7.86 6.54
C ARG A 92 0.62 7.44 5.08
N ARG A 93 0.44 8.35 4.12
CA ARG A 93 0.74 8.09 2.70
C ARG A 93 2.21 7.77 2.49
N ILE A 94 3.11 8.57 3.07
CA ILE A 94 4.56 8.33 3.00
C ILE A 94 4.90 6.96 3.58
N LYS A 95 4.39 6.62 4.77
CA LYS A 95 4.64 5.31 5.39
C LYS A 95 4.14 4.13 4.55
N LEU A 96 3.00 4.28 3.87
CA LEU A 96 2.48 3.25 2.96
C LEU A 96 3.36 3.11 1.71
N GLU A 97 3.90 4.21 1.21
CA GLU A 97 4.85 4.20 0.09
C GLU A 97 6.17 3.53 0.47
N ASP A 98 6.71 3.84 1.65
CA ASP A 98 7.90 3.17 2.20
C ASP A 98 7.66 1.66 2.39
N GLU A 99 6.49 1.26 2.92
CA GLU A 99 6.10 -0.14 3.08
C GLU A 99 6.04 -0.87 1.73
N ARG A 100 5.49 -0.21 0.70
CA ARG A 100 5.45 -0.72 -0.67
C ARG A 100 6.84 -0.88 -1.27
N GLU A 101 7.68 0.14 -1.20
CA GLU A 101 9.02 0.09 -1.75
C GLU A 101 9.85 -1.02 -1.10
N LYS A 102 9.77 -1.14 0.23
CA LYS A 102 10.45 -2.20 0.97
C LYS A 102 9.99 -3.58 0.49
N TYR A 103 8.68 -3.78 0.36
CA TYR A 103 8.11 -5.05 -0.07
C TYR A 103 8.49 -5.40 -1.51
N ASP A 104 8.42 -4.43 -2.43
CA ASP A 104 8.85 -4.58 -3.82
C ASP A 104 10.34 -4.96 -3.93
N ASN A 105 11.19 -4.32 -3.13
CA ASN A 105 12.62 -4.61 -3.10
C ASN A 105 12.92 -6.01 -2.55
N GLU A 106 12.26 -6.40 -1.46
CA GLU A 106 12.39 -7.75 -0.90
C GLU A 106 11.92 -8.83 -1.88
N PHE A 107 10.79 -8.61 -2.56
CA PHE A 107 10.29 -9.50 -3.59
C PHE A 107 11.28 -9.65 -4.75
N ARG A 108 11.75 -8.53 -5.31
CA ARG A 108 12.72 -8.56 -6.43
C ARG A 108 13.98 -9.32 -6.06
N LYS A 109 14.51 -9.10 -4.85
CA LYS A 109 15.68 -9.81 -4.36
C LYS A 109 15.44 -11.33 -4.31
N LYS A 110 14.37 -11.75 -3.62
CA LYS A 110 14.01 -13.17 -3.49
C LYS A 110 13.75 -13.84 -4.83
N ARG A 111 13.05 -13.15 -5.74
CA ARG A 111 12.77 -13.65 -7.08
C ARG A 111 14.05 -13.86 -7.87
N ASN A 112 14.95 -12.86 -7.86
CA ASN A 112 16.23 -12.98 -8.56
C ASN A 112 17.09 -14.13 -8.01
N ASP A 113 17.15 -14.29 -6.67
CA ASP A 113 17.89 -15.38 -6.03
C ASP A 113 17.34 -16.76 -6.46
N LEU A 114 16.01 -16.91 -6.50
CA LEU A 114 15.33 -18.14 -6.93
C LEU A 114 15.47 -18.39 -8.43
N ASP A 115 15.36 -17.35 -9.27
CA ASP A 115 15.56 -17.45 -10.72
C ASP A 115 16.99 -17.91 -11.05
N GLU A 116 18.00 -17.37 -10.36
CA GLU A 116 19.39 -17.80 -10.52
C GLU A 116 19.62 -19.26 -10.11
N GLU A 117 18.98 -19.71 -9.03
CA GLU A 117 19.02 -21.11 -8.60
C GLU A 117 18.32 -22.03 -9.61
N PHE A 118 17.12 -21.66 -10.05
CA PHE A 118 16.34 -22.39 -11.05
C PHE A 118 17.11 -22.54 -12.38
N HIS A 119 17.71 -21.45 -12.87
CA HIS A 119 18.53 -21.48 -14.09
C HIS A 119 19.82 -22.29 -13.94
N ARG A 120 20.43 -22.33 -12.75
CA ARG A 120 21.56 -23.23 -12.45
C ARG A 120 21.12 -24.69 -12.51
N LEU A 121 20.06 -25.06 -11.80
CA LEU A 121 19.54 -26.44 -11.77
C LEU A 121 19.17 -26.94 -13.17
N ARG A 122 18.54 -26.09 -13.99
CA ARG A 122 18.17 -26.44 -15.37
C ARG A 122 19.39 -26.69 -16.26
N ARG A 123 20.47 -25.90 -16.11
CA ARG A 123 21.74 -26.12 -16.83
C ARG A 123 22.44 -27.40 -16.38
N ASP A 124 22.46 -27.65 -15.08
CA ASP A 124 23.08 -28.84 -14.50
C ASP A 124 22.32 -30.12 -14.90
N TYR A 125 20.99 -30.06 -15.00
CA TYR A 125 20.17 -31.16 -15.51
C TYR A 125 20.41 -31.41 -16.99
N ALA A 126 20.48 -30.36 -17.82
CA ALA A 126 20.76 -30.49 -19.25
C ALA A 126 22.13 -31.12 -19.52
N SER A 127 23.17 -30.69 -18.80
CA SER A 127 24.54 -31.21 -18.92
C SER A 127 24.74 -32.63 -18.34
N THR A 128 23.82 -33.14 -17.53
CA THR A 128 23.82 -34.56 -17.09
C THR A 128 22.95 -35.47 -17.97
N ASN A 129 22.35 -34.92 -19.03
CA ASN A 129 21.56 -35.64 -20.02
C ASN A 129 22.22 -35.71 -21.42
N GLU A 130 23.34 -35.03 -21.65
CA GLU A 130 24.31 -35.32 -22.72
C GLU A 130 25.17 -36.55 -22.36
#